data_AF-A0A2M8QFC9-F1
#
_entry.id   AF-A0A2M8QFC9-F1
#
_cell.length_a   1.000
_cell.length_b   1.000
_cell.length_c   1.000
_cell.angle_alpha   90.00
_cell.angle_beta   90.00
_cell.angle_gamma   90.00
#
_symmetry.space_group_name_H-M   'P 1'
#
loop_
_entity.id
_entity.type
_entity.pdbx_description
1 polymer ?
#
loop_
_entity_poly.entity_id
_entity_poly.type
_entity_poly.pdbx_seq_one_letter_code
_entity_poly.pdbx_strand_id
1 'polypeptide(L)'
;MGQDAALRHAGAHPGAQLGRPAGPQRLRRRIRHPPRRIRNKPAGDRLRSLRHGAQRSLPAHHVPEDLPGREPRPGQRGAARPELARGDLGRAADRHVFRDRSIRCALLPPDEQQRGRLVDRRRPRDAVTPGGANAVDPRIAFELGPLRVHWYGVIVTTGMIVATYIAALEMKRRGEDPNVVWDGALWVIVLGIIGARLYHVFSSPNDGSNSGWAYYRQNPLQIFAIWNGGLGIYGGLIGGIIGAWLVSIKHHVRFRRLADSVAPGLLLAQSIGRWGNYFNQELYGGPTGSTWWGITIDPTFRIRTPSVDFTDLQRYPPETRFHPTFFYESVWNFIGFIGLMGIARRFQDRLRDGDMMAMYFIWYGLGRSWVELLFRPDAWTFGALPTAVWISLGGIVLGAAVLLANHIVRPPLAPQRATSA
;
A
#
# COMPACT_ATOMS: atom_id res chain seq x y z
N MET A 1 -11.95 -61.66 58.26
CA MET A 1 -13.29 -61.16 58.61
C MET A 1 -13.75 -60.28 57.45
N GLY A 2 -14.62 -60.62 56.50
CA GLY A 2 -15.31 -61.82 55.97
C GLY A 2 -15.88 -61.31 54.63
N GLN A 3 -15.57 -61.86 53.45
CA GLN A 3 -16.08 -63.07 52.79
C GLN A 3 -17.61 -63.19 52.62
N ASP A 4 -17.97 -63.47 51.35
CA ASP A 4 -19.14 -64.18 50.79
C ASP A 4 -20.41 -63.39 50.40
N ALA A 5 -20.77 -63.26 49.10
CA ALA A 5 -21.20 -64.26 48.06
C ALA A 5 -22.74 -64.45 48.08
N ALA A 6 -23.47 -64.01 47.06
CA ALA A 6 -23.84 -64.71 45.81
C ALA A 6 -25.21 -65.43 45.86
N LEU A 7 -25.82 -65.59 44.67
CA LEU A 7 -26.93 -66.49 44.26
C LEU A 7 -28.36 -65.93 44.42
N ARG A 8 -29.38 -66.22 43.60
CA ARG A 8 -29.66 -66.82 42.27
C ARG A 8 -31.20 -66.74 42.12
N HIS A 9 -31.75 -66.67 40.90
CA HIS A 9 -33.03 -67.25 40.40
C HIS A 9 -33.36 -66.57 39.05
N ALA A 10 -33.19 -67.19 37.87
CA ALA A 10 -33.90 -68.31 37.25
C ALA A 10 -35.34 -67.97 36.80
N GLY A 11 -35.58 -67.95 35.47
CA GLY A 11 -36.77 -68.58 34.87
C GLY A 11 -37.76 -67.74 34.05
N ALA A 12 -37.74 -67.97 32.72
CA ALA A 12 -38.90 -68.22 31.83
C ALA A 12 -39.71 -67.06 31.16
N HIS A 13 -39.59 -67.03 29.81
CA HIS A 13 -40.53 -66.56 28.77
C HIS A 13 -41.89 -67.32 28.80
N PRO A 14 -43.02 -66.88 28.16
CA PRO A 14 -43.23 -66.52 26.72
C PRO A 14 -44.23 -65.33 26.51
N GLY A 15 -44.66 -64.80 25.36
CA GLY A 15 -44.54 -65.05 23.92
C GLY A 15 -45.72 -64.34 23.21
N ALA A 16 -45.51 -63.88 21.95
CA ALA A 16 -46.48 -63.65 20.85
C ALA A 16 -47.54 -62.51 20.94
N GLN A 17 -47.50 -61.50 20.04
CA GLN A 17 -48.27 -61.37 18.75
C GLN A 17 -49.41 -60.32 18.90
N LEU A 18 -49.96 -59.55 17.94
CA LEU A 18 -49.93 -59.39 16.47
C LEU A 18 -50.76 -58.12 16.12
N GLY A 19 -50.57 -57.52 14.93
CA GLY A 19 -51.71 -56.94 14.16
C GLY A 19 -51.67 -55.46 13.72
N ARG A 20 -51.45 -55.23 12.41
CA ARG A 20 -51.99 -54.09 11.61
C ARG A 20 -53.44 -54.39 11.19
N PRO A 21 -54.32 -53.41 10.84
CA PRO A 21 -54.44 -52.84 9.46
C PRO A 21 -54.79 -51.32 9.42
N ALA A 22 -54.31 -50.49 8.47
CA ALA A 22 -54.84 -50.12 7.13
C ALA A 22 -56.04 -49.13 7.07
N GLY A 23 -55.78 -47.89 6.59
CA GLY A 23 -56.66 -46.98 5.80
C GLY A 23 -57.96 -46.41 6.42
N PRO A 24 -58.58 -45.31 5.90
CA PRO A 24 -58.48 -44.81 4.52
C PRO A 24 -58.17 -43.31 4.34
N GLN A 25 -57.88 -42.98 3.08
CA GLN A 25 -57.53 -41.70 2.46
C GLN A 25 -58.69 -40.69 2.40
N ARG A 26 -58.35 -39.39 2.40
CA ARG A 26 -58.91 -38.28 1.58
C ARG A 26 -58.19 -36.97 1.97
N LEU A 27 -57.95 -35.94 1.15
CA LEU A 27 -57.71 -35.76 -0.29
C LEU A 27 -57.37 -34.24 -0.43
N ARG A 28 -56.38 -33.88 -1.28
CA ARG A 28 -56.14 -32.52 -1.87
C ARG A 28 -55.48 -31.48 -0.93
N ARG A 29 -54.45 -30.70 -1.29
CA ARG A 29 -54.02 -30.17 -2.61
C ARG A 29 -52.50 -29.91 -2.58
N ARG A 30 -51.77 -30.48 -3.55
CA ARG A 30 -50.41 -30.07 -3.93
C ARG A 30 -50.51 -28.76 -4.72
N ILE A 31 -49.74 -27.74 -4.34
CA ILE A 31 -49.39 -26.64 -5.24
C ILE A 31 -48.06 -27.03 -5.89
N ARG A 32 -48.13 -27.57 -7.12
CA ARG A 32 -47.00 -27.71 -8.04
C ARG A 32 -47.09 -26.55 -9.02
N HIS A 33 -46.05 -25.72 -9.10
CA HIS A 33 -45.86 -24.81 -10.23
C HIS A 33 -45.59 -25.61 -11.51
N PRO A 34 -46.22 -25.27 -12.65
CA PRO A 34 -46.02 -25.99 -13.90
C PRO A 34 -44.75 -25.54 -14.63
N PRO A 35 -44.11 -26.42 -15.42
CA PRO A 35 -43.04 -26.04 -16.34
C PRO A 35 -43.65 -25.45 -17.62
N ARG A 36 -43.17 -24.29 -18.08
CA ARG A 36 -43.49 -23.76 -19.40
C ARG A 36 -42.61 -24.45 -20.45
N ARG A 37 -43.23 -25.15 -21.40
CA ARG A 37 -42.59 -25.69 -22.61
C ARG A 37 -43.23 -25.06 -23.86
N ILE A 38 -42.37 -24.39 -24.64
CA ILE A 38 -42.26 -24.31 -26.11
C ILE A 38 -43.56 -24.14 -26.94
N ARG A 39 -43.61 -23.06 -27.73
CA ARG A 39 -44.34 -23.00 -29.00
C ARG A 39 -43.38 -22.60 -30.12
N ASN A 40 -43.20 -23.50 -31.09
CA ASN A 40 -42.53 -23.29 -32.38
C ASN A 40 -43.49 -22.65 -33.39
N LYS A 41 -42.94 -21.81 -34.29
CA LYS A 41 -43.05 -21.79 -35.78
C LYS A 41 -43.10 -20.35 -36.35
N PRO A 42 -42.75 -20.12 -37.63
CA PRO A 42 -41.90 -20.91 -38.54
C PRO A 42 -40.76 -20.10 -39.21
N ALA A 43 -39.84 -20.82 -39.83
CA ALA A 43 -38.91 -20.31 -40.82
C ALA A 43 -39.65 -19.96 -42.13
N GLY A 44 -39.18 -18.92 -42.80
CA GLY A 44 -39.55 -18.55 -44.17
C GLY A 44 -38.32 -17.99 -44.87
N ASP A 45 -37.88 -18.73 -45.88
CA ASP A 45 -36.73 -18.48 -46.74
C ASP A 45 -36.69 -17.09 -47.37
N ARG A 46 -35.48 -16.53 -47.51
CA ARG A 46 -35.04 -16.07 -48.82
C ARG A 46 -33.51 -16.09 -48.97
N LEU A 47 -33.08 -17.06 -49.76
CA LEU A 47 -31.80 -17.21 -50.44
C LEU A 47 -31.41 -15.96 -51.25
N ARG A 48 -30.10 -15.67 -51.29
CA ARG A 48 -29.22 -15.56 -52.48
C ARG A 48 -28.04 -14.64 -52.14
N SER A 49 -26.85 -15.18 -51.89
CA SER A 49 -25.85 -15.65 -52.87
C SER A 49 -25.23 -14.52 -53.68
N LEU A 50 -23.90 -14.40 -53.55
CA LEU A 50 -22.85 -14.03 -54.53
C LEU A 50 -21.61 -13.71 -53.68
N ARG A 51 -20.70 -14.63 -53.33
CA ARG A 51 -19.66 -15.35 -54.11
C ARG A 51 -18.75 -14.46 -54.97
N HIS A 52 -17.45 -14.72 -54.75
CA HIS A 52 -16.23 -14.33 -55.49
C HIS A 52 -15.67 -12.94 -55.18
N GLY A 53 -14.36 -12.74 -54.96
CA GLY A 53 -13.20 -13.61 -55.10
C GLY A 53 -12.01 -12.79 -55.61
N ALA A 54 -10.81 -13.19 -55.17
CA ALA A 54 -9.50 -12.95 -55.80
C ALA A 54 -8.81 -11.55 -55.71
N GLN A 55 -7.72 -11.55 -54.95
CA GLN A 55 -6.35 -11.12 -55.30
C GLN A 55 -6.13 -10.41 -56.67
N ARG A 56 -5.40 -9.27 -56.66
CA ARG A 56 -4.05 -9.04 -57.28
C ARG A 56 -3.78 -7.56 -57.64
N SER A 57 -2.60 -7.08 -57.20
CA SER A 57 -1.61 -6.16 -57.80
C SER A 57 -1.97 -5.06 -58.83
N LEU A 58 -1.48 -3.84 -58.51
CA LEU A 58 -0.92 -2.69 -59.31
C LEU A 58 -0.84 -2.78 -60.85
N PRO A 59 -0.96 -1.64 -61.60
CA PRO A 59 0.21 -0.76 -61.90
C PRO A 59 -0.07 0.76 -62.04
N ALA A 60 1.02 1.52 -62.28
CA ALA A 60 1.17 2.97 -62.34
C ALA A 60 1.02 3.60 -63.76
N HIS A 61 0.85 4.95 -63.80
CA HIS A 61 1.27 5.97 -64.81
C HIS A 61 0.39 7.24 -64.60
N HIS A 62 0.76 8.53 -64.82
CA HIS A 62 1.76 9.22 -65.65
C HIS A 62 1.92 10.71 -65.18
N VAL A 63 2.99 11.39 -65.61
CA VAL A 63 3.39 12.82 -65.41
C VAL A 63 3.13 13.62 -66.71
N PRO A 64 3.03 14.98 -66.74
CA PRO A 64 4.15 15.91 -67.07
C PRO A 64 4.14 17.22 -66.19
N GLU A 65 5.25 17.83 -65.73
CA GLU A 65 6.43 18.52 -66.32
C GLU A 65 6.20 20.03 -66.64
N ASP A 66 6.95 20.93 -65.98
CA ASP A 66 7.58 22.15 -66.55
C ASP A 66 8.49 22.91 -65.54
N LEU A 67 9.69 23.28 -65.99
CA LEU A 67 10.75 24.12 -65.40
C LEU A 67 11.42 24.88 -66.58
N PRO A 68 12.04 26.08 -66.45
CA PRO A 68 13.44 26.24 -65.96
C PRO A 68 13.74 27.62 -65.30
N GLY A 69 14.88 27.98 -64.70
CA GLY A 69 16.20 27.37 -64.50
C GLY A 69 17.22 28.38 -63.91
N ARG A 70 18.49 27.92 -63.82
CA ARG A 70 19.81 28.60 -63.62
C ARG A 70 20.51 28.56 -62.24
N GLU A 71 21.51 27.67 -62.18
CA GLU A 71 22.78 27.68 -61.42
C GLU A 71 23.88 28.48 -62.20
N PRO A 72 25.15 28.75 -61.76
CA PRO A 72 26.09 27.76 -61.14
C PRO A 72 27.29 28.23 -60.22
N ARG A 73 27.68 27.34 -59.28
CA ARG A 73 29.04 26.74 -58.98
C ARG A 73 30.28 27.49 -58.39
N PRO A 74 31.26 26.71 -57.80
CA PRO A 74 32.14 27.06 -56.66
C PRO A 74 33.67 27.01 -56.95
N GLY A 75 34.52 27.15 -55.91
CA GLY A 75 35.98 26.92 -55.99
C GLY A 75 36.65 26.44 -54.68
N GLN A 76 37.51 25.42 -54.81
CA GLN A 76 38.32 24.74 -53.78
C GLN A 76 39.78 25.29 -53.70
N ARG A 77 40.53 24.79 -52.68
CA ARG A 77 42.02 24.71 -52.44
C ARG A 77 42.41 25.52 -51.19
N GLY A 78 43.33 25.15 -50.29
CA GLY A 78 44.30 24.06 -50.16
C GLY A 78 45.42 24.53 -49.19
N ALA A 79 45.85 23.67 -48.26
CA ALA A 79 47.10 23.61 -47.46
C ALA A 79 47.96 24.86 -47.13
N ALA A 80 48.38 25.00 -45.85
CA ALA A 80 49.80 25.00 -45.37
C ALA A 80 49.98 25.64 -43.97
N ARG A 81 50.78 24.99 -43.10
CA ARG A 81 51.55 25.58 -41.97
C ARG A 81 52.96 25.92 -42.48
N PRO A 82 53.69 26.90 -41.91
CA PRO A 82 54.75 26.65 -40.88
C PRO A 82 54.78 27.74 -39.76
N GLU A 83 55.17 27.46 -38.50
CA GLU A 83 56.54 27.41 -37.90
C GLU A 83 57.14 28.83 -37.64
N LEU A 84 57.17 29.34 -36.39
CA LEU A 84 58.23 29.24 -35.34
C LEU A 84 59.50 30.07 -35.65
N ALA A 85 59.77 31.13 -34.86
CA ALA A 85 60.99 31.30 -34.05
C ALA A 85 61.37 32.77 -33.71
N ARG A 86 61.52 32.97 -32.39
CA ARG A 86 62.62 33.67 -31.64
C ARG A 86 62.76 35.19 -31.66
N GLY A 87 62.88 35.72 -30.44
CA GLY A 87 63.51 37.01 -30.13
C GLY A 87 63.35 37.38 -28.64
N ASP A 88 64.29 36.91 -27.80
CA ASP A 88 64.47 37.33 -26.40
C ASP A 88 64.69 38.84 -26.25
N LEU A 89 64.21 39.43 -25.15
CA LEU A 89 65.03 40.11 -24.11
C LEU A 89 64.20 41.05 -23.21
N GLY A 90 64.08 40.68 -21.94
CA GLY A 90 64.57 41.50 -20.83
C GLY A 90 63.70 42.63 -20.24
N ARG A 91 63.25 42.38 -18.99
CA ARG A 91 63.06 43.34 -17.86
C ARG A 91 61.93 44.37 -17.99
N ALA A 92 61.20 44.76 -16.95
CA ALA A 92 61.04 44.31 -15.58
C ALA A 92 59.70 44.85 -15.09
N ALA A 93 59.03 44.03 -14.27
CA ALA A 93 58.19 44.42 -13.15
C ALA A 93 57.04 45.43 -13.38
N ASP A 94 55.81 44.92 -13.37
CA ASP A 94 54.81 45.48 -12.46
C ASP A 94 53.80 44.42 -12.00
N ARG A 95 53.59 44.35 -10.68
CA ARG A 95 52.70 43.40 -10.02
C ARG A 95 51.35 44.10 -9.78
N HIS A 96 50.29 43.59 -10.39
CA HIS A 96 48.94 43.72 -9.82
C HIS A 96 48.13 42.44 -9.98
N VAL A 97 48.23 41.66 -8.90
CA VAL A 97 47.24 40.77 -8.25
C VAL A 97 45.89 40.59 -8.96
N PHE A 98 45.70 39.40 -9.54
CA PHE A 98 44.41 38.70 -9.59
C PHE A 98 44.59 37.43 -8.76
N ARG A 99 43.82 37.26 -7.67
CA ARG A 99 43.83 36.01 -6.90
C ARG A 99 42.40 35.57 -6.58
N ASP A 100 41.98 34.62 -7.41
CA ASP A 100 41.11 33.49 -7.17
C ASP A 100 40.89 33.17 -5.67
N ARG A 101 39.62 33.10 -5.24
CA ARG A 101 39.18 32.58 -3.93
C ARG A 101 38.39 31.29 -4.14
N SER A 102 39.04 30.30 -4.72
CA SER A 102 38.84 28.92 -4.32
C SER A 102 39.93 28.56 -3.29
N ILE A 103 39.56 27.75 -2.28
CA ILE A 103 40.45 27.25 -1.20
C ILE A 103 40.69 28.23 -0.02
N ARG A 104 39.71 28.33 0.88
CA ARG A 104 39.89 28.53 2.34
C ARG A 104 38.62 28.12 3.08
N CYS A 105 38.47 26.82 3.32
CA CYS A 105 37.60 26.26 4.38
C CYS A 105 38.24 24.96 4.87
N ALA A 106 39.49 25.05 5.30
CA ALA A 106 40.17 24.04 6.09
C ALA A 106 41.07 24.82 7.06
N LEU A 107 41.03 24.45 8.35
CA LEU A 107 41.67 25.09 9.50
C LEU A 107 40.77 26.10 10.25
N LEU A 108 39.78 25.56 10.97
CA LEU A 108 39.32 26.15 12.24
C LEU A 108 39.59 25.13 13.35
N PRO A 109 40.09 25.54 14.53
CA PRO A 109 40.38 24.64 15.64
C PRO A 109 39.08 24.03 16.25
N PRO A 110 39.17 22.86 16.93
CA PRO A 110 38.02 22.04 17.30
C PRO A 110 37.02 22.70 18.27
N ASP A 111 37.46 23.70 19.03
CA ASP A 111 36.72 24.18 20.20
C ASP A 111 35.70 25.30 19.87
N GLU A 112 35.81 25.96 18.71
CA GLU A 112 34.80 26.92 18.23
C GLU A 112 33.68 26.28 17.41
N GLN A 113 33.89 25.08 16.87
CA GLN A 113 32.85 24.34 16.14
C GLN A 113 31.75 23.78 17.07
N GLN A 114 32.03 23.69 18.37
CA GLN A 114 31.06 23.25 19.38
C GLN A 114 30.19 24.38 19.94
N ARG A 115 30.64 25.64 19.93
CA ARG A 115 29.87 26.77 20.50
C ARG A 115 28.76 27.29 19.58
N GLY A 116 28.83 27.04 18.28
CA GLY A 116 27.74 27.35 17.33
C GLY A 116 26.67 26.26 17.18
N ARG A 117 26.82 25.10 17.84
CA ARG A 117 25.93 23.92 17.73
C ARG A 117 25.00 23.70 18.92
N LEU A 118 24.87 24.70 19.80
CA LEU A 118 23.87 24.71 20.87
C LEU A 118 22.71 25.65 20.49
N VAL A 119 22.16 25.47 19.29
CA VAL A 119 20.78 25.91 19.05
C VAL A 119 19.89 24.79 19.56
N ASP A 120 19.23 25.09 20.67
CA ASP A 120 18.25 24.26 21.36
C ASP A 120 17.34 23.51 20.37
N ARG A 121 17.59 22.20 20.22
CA ARG A 121 16.80 21.26 19.41
C ARG A 121 15.78 20.50 20.24
N ARG A 122 15.37 21.03 21.40
CA ARG A 122 14.14 20.56 22.01
C ARG A 122 12.99 21.13 21.19
N ARG A 123 12.29 20.28 20.42
CA ARG A 123 10.91 20.61 20.05
C ARG A 123 10.17 20.86 21.36
N PRO A 124 9.72 22.08 21.67
CA PRO A 124 8.80 22.26 22.78
C PRO A 124 7.58 21.41 22.41
N ARG A 125 7.25 20.44 23.26
CA ARG A 125 5.98 19.70 23.13
C ARG A 125 4.78 20.64 23.31
N ASP A 126 5.03 21.87 23.77
CA ASP A 126 4.06 22.92 24.03
C ASP A 126 4.63 24.29 23.58
N ALA A 127 4.71 24.53 22.27
CA ALA A 127 4.80 25.90 21.77
C ALA A 127 3.39 26.50 21.84
N VAL A 128 3.03 27.02 23.02
CA VAL A 128 1.81 27.81 23.19
C VAL A 128 1.99 29.10 22.39
N THR A 129 1.24 29.20 21.29
CA THR A 129 1.11 30.42 20.50
C THR A 129 0.61 31.56 21.41
N PRO A 130 1.22 32.75 21.42
CA PRO A 130 0.54 33.96 21.89
C PRO A 130 -0.41 34.40 20.78
N GLY A 131 -1.52 33.66 20.64
CA GLY A 131 -2.51 33.87 19.59
C GLY A 131 -3.82 33.20 19.96
N GLY A 132 -4.66 33.94 20.70
CA GLY A 132 -6.05 33.59 21.01
C GLY A 132 -6.22 32.34 21.88
N ALA A 133 -6.78 32.51 23.08
CA ALA A 133 -7.02 31.45 24.07
C ALA A 133 -7.98 30.30 23.65
N ASN A 134 -8.25 30.09 22.35
CA ASN A 134 -9.25 29.14 21.84
C ASN A 134 -8.84 28.40 20.54
N ALA A 135 -7.56 28.37 20.15
CA ALA A 135 -7.15 27.58 18.98
C ALA A 135 -7.14 26.08 19.33
N VAL A 136 -8.25 25.39 19.03
CA VAL A 136 -8.36 23.93 19.13
C VAL A 136 -7.35 23.29 18.18
N ASP A 137 -6.45 22.46 18.68
CA ASP A 137 -5.52 21.70 17.84
C ASP A 137 -6.33 20.87 16.83
N PRO A 138 -6.17 21.10 15.51
CA PRO A 138 -7.00 20.45 14.49
C PRO A 138 -6.82 18.92 14.44
N ARG A 139 -5.81 18.38 15.13
CA ARG A 139 -5.54 16.95 15.24
C ARG A 139 -6.41 16.26 16.29
N ILE A 140 -6.90 17.00 17.28
CA ILE A 140 -7.72 16.46 18.37
C ILE A 140 -9.16 16.34 17.89
N ALA A 141 -9.71 15.12 17.98
CA ALA A 141 -11.11 14.85 17.65
C ALA A 141 -12.04 15.26 18.80
N PHE A 142 -11.70 14.85 20.02
CA PHE A 142 -12.40 15.23 21.24
C PHE A 142 -11.53 14.93 22.48
N GLU A 143 -11.85 15.60 23.60
CA GLU A 143 -11.17 15.42 24.88
C GLU A 143 -12.13 14.83 25.91
N LEU A 144 -11.67 13.80 26.62
CA LEU A 144 -12.37 13.19 27.76
C LEU A 144 -11.51 13.40 29.01
N GLY A 145 -11.62 14.58 29.62
CA GLY A 145 -10.75 14.99 30.73
C GLY A 145 -9.27 15.01 30.28
N PRO A 146 -8.35 14.27 30.94
CA PRO A 146 -6.94 14.22 30.54
C PRO A 146 -6.69 13.40 29.27
N LEU A 147 -7.68 12.64 28.78
CA LEU A 147 -7.53 11.79 27.61
C LEU A 147 -7.85 12.57 26.33
N ARG A 148 -6.83 12.82 25.51
CA ARG A 148 -6.97 13.46 24.19
C ARG A 148 -7.08 12.41 23.10
N VAL A 149 -8.25 12.32 22.47
CA VAL A 149 -8.48 11.43 21.33
C VAL A 149 -8.16 12.17 20.04
N HIS A 150 -7.24 11.63 19.24
CA HIS A 150 -6.80 12.23 17.99
C HIS A 150 -7.56 11.65 16.79
N TRP A 151 -7.84 12.47 15.78
CA TRP A 151 -8.48 12.04 14.52
C TRP A 151 -7.76 10.86 13.88
N TYR A 152 -6.43 10.87 13.92
CA TYR A 152 -5.62 9.78 13.40
C TYR A 152 -5.99 8.42 14.02
N GLY A 153 -6.16 8.35 15.34
CA GLY A 153 -6.53 7.12 16.04
C GLY A 153 -7.93 6.64 15.67
N VAL A 154 -8.89 7.57 15.56
CA VAL A 154 -10.26 7.27 15.15
C VAL A 154 -10.28 6.70 13.73
N ILE A 155 -9.66 7.40 12.77
CA ILE A 155 -9.65 7.03 11.35
C ILE A 155 -8.96 5.68 11.13
N VAL A 156 -7.80 5.45 11.75
CA VAL A 156 -7.08 4.17 11.62
C VAL A 156 -7.89 3.03 12.21
N THR A 157 -8.53 3.23 13.37
CA THR A 157 -9.38 2.22 14.01
C THR A 157 -10.60 1.91 13.14
N THR A 158 -11.25 2.92 12.56
CA THR A 158 -12.34 2.74 11.60
C THR A 158 -11.88 1.94 10.38
N GLY A 159 -10.73 2.29 9.79
CA GLY A 159 -10.16 1.56 8.67
C GLY A 159 -9.90 0.09 9.01
N MET A 160 -9.38 -0.19 10.21
CA MET A 160 -9.15 -1.55 10.69
C MET A 160 -10.45 -2.34 10.88
N ILE A 161 -11.49 -1.75 11.50
CA ILE A 161 -12.80 -2.40 11.66
C ILE A 161 -13.40 -2.74 10.29
N VAL A 162 -13.32 -1.81 9.34
CA VAL A 162 -13.79 -2.02 7.96
C VAL A 162 -12.98 -3.14 7.28
N ALA A 163 -11.66 -3.18 7.44
CA ALA A 163 -10.82 -4.25 6.91
C ALA A 163 -11.23 -5.63 7.43
N THR A 164 -11.41 -5.74 8.75
CA THR A 164 -11.83 -6.96 9.44
C THR A 164 -13.19 -7.41 8.95
N TYR A 165 -14.13 -6.48 8.81
CA TYR A 165 -15.46 -6.77 8.29
C TYR A 165 -15.43 -7.30 6.85
N ILE A 166 -14.67 -6.63 5.96
CA ILE A 166 -14.49 -7.09 4.57
C ILE A 166 -13.82 -8.47 4.52
N ALA A 167 -12.81 -8.71 5.35
CA ALA A 167 -12.14 -10.00 5.43
C ALA A 167 -13.09 -11.12 5.89
N ALA A 168 -13.94 -10.86 6.88
CA ALA A 168 -14.97 -11.79 7.32
C ALA A 168 -15.98 -12.10 6.20
N LEU A 169 -16.40 -11.09 5.43
CA LEU A 169 -17.27 -11.29 4.26
C LEU A 169 -16.61 -12.17 3.19
N GLU A 170 -15.32 -11.95 2.91
CA GLU A 170 -14.58 -12.75 1.93
C GLU A 170 -14.32 -14.18 2.40
N MET A 171 -14.09 -14.40 3.70
CA MET A 171 -14.02 -15.74 4.29
C MET A 171 -15.35 -16.48 4.13
N LYS A 172 -16.46 -15.85 4.52
CA LYS A 172 -17.80 -16.41 4.36
C LYS A 172 -18.11 -16.75 2.91
N ARG A 173 -17.74 -15.88 1.96
CA ARG A 173 -17.94 -16.12 0.52
C ARG A 173 -17.17 -17.34 0.02
N ARG A 174 -16.01 -17.64 0.60
CA ARG A 174 -15.17 -18.80 0.26
C ARG A 174 -15.58 -20.08 0.99
N GLY A 175 -16.69 -20.06 1.74
CA GLY A 175 -17.18 -21.20 2.52
C GLY A 175 -16.40 -21.47 3.81
N GLU A 176 -15.60 -20.51 4.27
CA GLU A 176 -14.87 -20.59 5.54
C GLU A 176 -15.65 -19.91 6.66
N ASP A 177 -15.33 -20.25 7.92
CA ASP A 177 -15.93 -19.58 9.08
C ASP A 177 -15.44 -18.13 9.20
N PRO A 178 -16.33 -17.11 9.09
CA PRO A 178 -15.95 -15.70 9.25
C PRO A 178 -15.46 -15.37 10.66
N ASN A 179 -15.80 -16.15 11.68
CA ASN A 179 -15.38 -15.90 13.06
C ASN A 179 -13.87 -16.01 13.25
N VAL A 180 -13.17 -16.77 12.40
CA VAL A 180 -11.70 -16.86 12.38
C VAL A 180 -11.05 -15.48 12.26
N VAL A 181 -11.66 -14.58 11.49
CA VAL A 181 -11.17 -13.21 11.29
C VAL A 181 -11.38 -12.35 12.54
N TRP A 182 -12.55 -12.48 13.18
CA TRP A 182 -12.88 -11.74 14.40
C TRP A 182 -12.03 -12.21 15.59
N ASP A 183 -11.90 -13.51 15.78
CA ASP A 183 -11.02 -14.12 16.77
C ASP A 183 -9.56 -13.71 16.54
N GLY A 184 -9.16 -13.63 15.28
CA GLY A 184 -7.81 -13.25 14.88
C GLY A 184 -7.48 -11.76 15.01
N ALA A 185 -8.47 -10.88 14.90
CA ALA A 185 -8.25 -9.44 14.92
C ALA A 185 -7.53 -8.97 16.19
N LEU A 186 -7.95 -9.47 17.37
CA LEU A 186 -7.29 -9.15 18.64
C LEU A 186 -5.84 -9.65 18.68
N TRP A 187 -5.57 -10.86 18.21
CA TRP A 187 -4.21 -11.40 18.15
C TRP A 187 -3.30 -10.60 17.22
N VAL A 188 -3.81 -10.22 16.05
CA VAL A 188 -3.09 -9.40 15.07
C VAL A 188 -2.78 -8.02 15.64
N ILE A 189 -3.74 -7.38 16.33
CA ILE A 189 -3.54 -6.07 16.96
C ILE A 189 -2.51 -6.14 18.08
N VAL A 190 -2.68 -7.08 19.02
CA VAL A 190 -1.80 -7.19 20.19
C VAL A 190 -0.38 -7.52 19.76
N LEU A 191 -0.19 -8.52 18.90
CA LEU A 191 1.14 -8.89 18.41
C LEU A 191 1.72 -7.81 17.49
N GLY A 192 0.89 -7.08 16.75
CA GLY A 192 1.30 -5.90 15.99
C GLY A 192 1.84 -4.79 16.90
N ILE A 193 1.15 -4.44 17.98
CA ILE A 193 1.62 -3.43 18.94
C ILE A 193 2.93 -3.87 19.59
N ILE A 194 3.01 -5.14 20.03
CA ILE A 194 4.24 -5.72 20.61
C ILE A 194 5.38 -5.64 19.60
N GLY A 195 5.18 -6.11 18.38
CA GLY A 195 6.19 -6.08 17.33
C GLY A 195 6.63 -4.66 16.99
N ALA A 196 5.70 -3.72 16.87
CA ALA A 196 5.99 -2.31 16.61
C ALA A 196 6.84 -1.69 17.71
N ARG A 197 6.54 -2.02 18.98
CA ARG A 197 7.31 -1.53 20.11
C ARG A 197 8.70 -2.14 20.16
N LEU A 198 8.83 -3.45 19.97
CA LEU A 198 10.12 -4.14 19.93
C LEU A 198 11.00 -3.57 18.81
N TYR A 199 10.45 -3.38 17.61
CA TYR A 199 11.19 -2.78 16.52
C TYR A 199 11.70 -1.39 16.89
N HIS A 200 10.86 -0.53 17.49
CA HIS A 200 11.28 0.80 17.92
C HIS A 200 12.41 0.74 18.98
N VAL A 201 12.33 -0.20 19.92
CA VAL A 201 13.33 -0.39 20.98
C VAL A 201 14.69 -0.80 20.42
N PHE A 202 14.72 -1.64 19.39
CA PHE A 202 15.96 -2.13 18.79
C PHE A 202 16.45 -1.27 17.61
N SER A 203 15.56 -0.53 16.95
CA SER A 203 15.93 0.46 15.95
C SER A 203 16.59 1.66 16.63
N SER A 204 17.63 2.23 16.03
CA SER A 204 18.19 3.51 16.44
C SER A 204 17.77 4.54 15.39
N PRO A 205 16.67 5.29 15.60
CA PRO A 205 16.25 6.30 14.64
C PRO A 205 17.27 7.43 14.57
N ASN A 206 17.64 7.86 13.37
CA ASN A 206 18.49 9.04 13.16
C ASN A 206 17.67 10.35 13.25
N ASP A 207 16.65 10.39 14.10
CA ASP A 207 15.75 11.53 14.28
C ASP A 207 16.20 12.49 15.40
N GLY A 208 17.34 12.20 16.02
CA GLY A 208 17.90 12.98 17.14
C GLY A 208 17.27 12.65 18.49
N SER A 209 16.34 11.69 18.55
CA SER A 209 15.96 11.09 19.82
C SER A 209 17.10 10.20 20.30
N ASN A 210 17.51 10.32 21.57
CA ASN A 210 18.39 9.36 22.24
C ASN A 210 17.59 8.06 22.48
N SER A 211 17.09 7.44 21.42
CA SER A 211 16.26 6.24 21.47
C SER A 211 16.96 5.08 20.76
N GLY A 212 16.55 3.86 21.10
CA GLY A 212 17.20 2.62 20.67
C GLY A 212 17.78 1.82 21.84
N TRP A 213 18.43 0.70 21.54
CA TRP A 213 18.79 -0.28 22.57
C TRP A 213 19.67 0.29 23.69
N ALA A 214 20.56 1.24 23.36
CA ALA A 214 21.43 1.91 24.32
C ALA A 214 20.67 2.73 25.38
N TYR A 215 19.51 3.30 25.03
CA TYR A 215 18.64 4.02 25.96
C TYR A 215 17.79 3.07 26.80
N TYR A 216 17.16 2.08 26.14
CA TYR A 216 16.22 1.18 26.81
C TYR A 216 16.91 0.19 27.76
N ARG A 217 18.18 -0.17 27.51
CA ARG A 217 18.97 -0.95 28.49
C ARG A 217 19.21 -0.21 29.81
N GLN A 218 19.20 1.12 29.80
CA GLN A 218 19.35 1.96 30.99
C GLN A 218 17.99 2.29 31.62
N ASN A 219 16.91 2.23 30.82
CA ASN A 219 15.55 2.57 31.22
C ASN A 219 14.56 1.46 30.82
N PRO A 220 14.66 0.24 31.39
CA PRO A 220 13.90 -0.91 30.92
C PRO A 220 12.38 -0.73 31.05
N LEU A 221 11.91 0.00 32.06
CA LEU A 221 10.48 0.28 32.24
C LEU A 221 9.88 1.13 31.09
N GLN A 222 10.71 1.94 30.41
CA GLN A 222 10.25 2.74 29.28
C GLN A 222 9.90 1.87 28.06
N ILE A 223 10.32 0.60 28.01
CA ILE A 223 9.92 -0.33 26.94
C ILE A 223 8.39 -0.50 26.90
N PHE A 224 7.72 -0.48 28.05
CA PHE A 224 6.26 -0.68 28.14
C PHE A 224 5.46 0.61 27.93
N ALA A 225 6.11 1.78 27.97
CA ALA A 225 5.45 3.08 27.89
C ALA A 225 5.05 3.45 26.45
N ILE A 226 4.12 2.69 25.88
CA ILE A 226 3.62 2.88 24.50
C ILE A 226 2.86 4.20 24.31
N TRP A 227 2.31 4.76 25.40
CA TRP A 227 1.65 6.07 25.40
C TRP A 227 2.61 7.24 25.16
N ASN A 228 3.92 7.04 25.32
CA ASN A 228 4.92 8.04 24.98
C ASN A 228 5.20 8.14 23.47
N GLY A 229 4.57 7.28 22.66
CA GLY A 229 4.86 7.11 21.24
C GLY A 229 5.97 6.08 21.01
N GLY A 230 6.54 6.05 19.80
CA GLY A 230 7.62 5.12 19.46
C GLY A 230 7.13 3.72 19.09
N LEU A 231 6.36 3.65 18.00
CA LEU A 231 5.88 2.40 17.40
C LEU A 231 6.43 2.33 15.97
N GLY A 232 7.26 1.31 15.70
CA GLY A 232 7.85 1.10 14.39
C GLY A 232 6.93 0.30 13.47
N ILE A 233 6.62 0.85 12.29
CA ILE A 233 5.69 0.22 11.35
C ILE A 233 6.14 -1.18 10.88
N TYR A 234 7.45 -1.37 10.67
CA TYR A 234 8.00 -2.66 10.24
C TYR A 234 7.80 -3.75 11.29
N GLY A 235 8.01 -3.42 12.57
CA GLY A 235 7.72 -4.31 13.67
C GLY A 235 6.24 -4.63 13.78
N GLY A 236 5.37 -3.64 13.56
CA GLY A 236 3.93 -3.83 13.56
C GLY A 236 3.46 -4.78 12.47
N LEU A 237 4.01 -4.65 11.27
CA LEU A 237 3.72 -5.55 10.15
C LEU A 237 4.15 -6.99 10.46
N ILE A 238 5.37 -7.19 10.96
CA ILE A 238 5.88 -8.53 11.31
C ILE A 238 5.02 -9.15 12.43
N GLY A 239 4.74 -8.40 13.49
CA GLY A 239 3.90 -8.84 14.60
C GLY A 239 2.48 -9.21 14.15
N GLY A 240 1.88 -8.40 13.28
CA GLY A 240 0.56 -8.69 12.70
C GLY A 240 0.56 -9.94 11.82
N ILE A 241 1.60 -10.16 11.01
CA ILE A 241 1.77 -11.38 10.19
C ILE A 241 1.89 -12.61 11.10
N ILE A 242 2.69 -12.54 12.16
CA ILE A 242 2.82 -13.62 13.15
C ILE A 242 1.47 -13.91 13.79
N GLY A 243 0.71 -12.88 14.18
CA GLY A 243 -0.63 -13.06 14.74
C GLY A 243 -1.59 -13.75 13.77
N ALA A 244 -1.64 -13.31 12.52
CA ALA A 244 -2.46 -13.94 11.49
C ALA A 244 -2.02 -15.39 11.21
N TRP A 245 -0.72 -15.67 11.25
CA TRP A 245 -0.19 -17.02 11.10
C TRP A 245 -0.59 -17.94 12.26
N LEU A 246 -0.47 -17.50 13.51
CA LEU A 246 -0.90 -18.27 14.68
C LEU A 246 -2.40 -18.56 14.65
N VAL A 247 -3.21 -17.59 14.25
CA VAL A 247 -4.66 -17.76 14.06
C VAL A 247 -4.95 -18.79 12.97
N SER A 248 -4.22 -18.74 11.86
CA SER A 248 -4.39 -19.70 10.78
C SER A 248 -4.10 -21.15 11.23
N ILE A 249 -3.10 -21.34 12.10
CA ILE A 249 -2.79 -22.64 12.71
C ILE A 249 -3.92 -23.08 13.64
N LYS A 250 -4.33 -22.20 14.56
CA LYS A 250 -5.37 -22.50 15.58
C LYS A 250 -6.69 -22.92 14.95
N HIS A 251 -7.08 -22.29 13.85
CA HIS A 251 -8.36 -22.54 13.17
C HIS A 251 -8.24 -23.50 11.98
N HIS A 252 -7.06 -24.11 11.75
CA HIS A 252 -6.79 -25.02 10.64
C HIS A 252 -7.13 -24.44 9.25
N VAL A 253 -7.03 -23.11 9.10
CA VAL A 253 -7.23 -22.42 7.82
C VAL A 253 -5.87 -22.21 7.16
N ARG A 254 -5.79 -22.40 5.84
CA ARG A 254 -4.55 -22.13 5.10
C ARG A 254 -4.20 -20.64 5.21
N PHE A 255 -3.01 -20.31 5.73
CA PHE A 255 -2.56 -18.92 5.90
C PHE A 255 -2.75 -18.05 4.64
N ARG A 256 -2.44 -18.60 3.46
CA ARG A 256 -2.61 -17.89 2.17
C ARG A 256 -4.07 -17.54 1.86
N ARG A 257 -5.01 -18.37 2.29
CA ARG A 257 -6.46 -18.11 2.17
C ARG A 257 -6.89 -16.99 3.10
N LEU A 258 -6.41 -17.02 4.35
CA LEU A 258 -6.67 -15.96 5.31
C LEU A 258 -6.08 -14.63 4.81
N ALA A 259 -4.83 -14.64 4.35
CA ALA A 259 -4.18 -13.47 3.76
C ALA A 259 -4.99 -12.90 2.57
N ASP A 260 -5.41 -13.76 1.64
CA ASP A 260 -6.23 -13.34 0.51
C ASP A 260 -7.56 -12.68 0.90
N SER A 261 -8.19 -13.13 1.99
CA SER A 261 -9.43 -12.51 2.47
C SER A 261 -9.21 -11.10 3.00
N VAL A 262 -8.03 -10.85 3.59
CA VAL A 262 -7.64 -9.58 4.18
C VAL A 262 -7.20 -8.56 3.12
N ALA A 263 -6.65 -9.02 1.99
CA ALA A 263 -6.04 -8.16 0.97
C ALA A 263 -6.93 -7.01 0.44
N PRO A 264 -8.22 -7.21 0.07
CA PRO A 264 -9.07 -6.08 -0.33
C PRO A 264 -9.32 -5.11 0.84
N GLY A 265 -9.55 -5.65 2.04
CA GLY A 265 -9.76 -4.86 3.25
C GLY A 265 -8.57 -3.97 3.60
N LEU A 266 -7.33 -4.42 3.34
CA LEU A 266 -6.12 -3.61 3.54
C LEU A 266 -6.11 -2.35 2.67
N LEU A 267 -6.48 -2.45 1.39
CA LEU A 267 -6.53 -1.28 0.50
C LEU A 267 -7.58 -0.28 0.97
N LEU A 268 -8.75 -0.77 1.39
CA LEU A 268 -9.79 0.12 1.91
C LEU A 268 -9.37 0.78 3.22
N ALA A 269 -8.74 0.03 4.12
CA ALA A 269 -8.20 0.56 5.37
C ALA A 269 -7.11 1.60 5.13
N GLN A 270 -6.21 1.36 4.17
CA GLN A 270 -5.19 2.33 3.77
C GLN A 270 -5.84 3.57 3.16
N SER A 271 -6.85 3.41 2.33
CA SER A 271 -7.59 4.54 1.75
C SER A 271 -8.17 5.45 2.84
N ILE A 272 -8.87 4.86 3.81
CA ILE A 272 -9.42 5.57 4.96
C ILE A 272 -8.29 6.18 5.81
N GLY A 273 -7.27 5.38 6.15
CA GLY A 273 -6.14 5.76 7.00
C GLY A 273 -5.38 7.01 6.53
N ARG A 274 -5.28 7.22 5.21
CA ARG A 274 -4.58 8.39 4.66
C ARG A 274 -5.22 9.71 5.04
N TRP A 275 -6.51 9.74 5.33
CA TRP A 275 -7.16 10.95 5.84
C TRP A 275 -6.63 11.37 7.22
N GLY A 276 -6.05 10.46 8.00
CA GLY A 276 -5.34 10.82 9.22
C GLY A 276 -4.15 11.76 8.96
N ASN A 277 -3.46 11.60 7.82
CA ASN A 277 -2.34 12.47 7.45
C ASN A 277 -2.80 13.89 7.09
N TYR A 278 -4.02 14.04 6.57
CA TYR A 278 -4.61 15.35 6.32
C TYR A 278 -4.81 16.14 7.63
N PHE A 279 -5.44 15.53 8.64
CA PHE A 279 -5.63 16.18 9.95
C PHE A 279 -4.30 16.44 10.66
N ASN A 280 -3.33 15.52 10.53
CA ASN A 280 -1.98 15.70 11.07
C ASN A 280 -1.12 16.70 10.28
N GLN A 281 -1.57 17.16 9.12
CA GLN A 281 -0.83 18.02 8.19
C GLN A 281 0.57 17.47 7.86
N GLU A 282 0.66 16.15 7.65
CA GLU A 282 1.92 15.44 7.42
C GLU A 282 1.91 14.65 6.12
N LEU A 283 3.07 14.14 5.72
CA LEU A 283 3.26 13.27 4.56
C LEU A 283 2.81 13.85 3.21
N TYR A 284 2.60 15.16 3.12
CA TYR A 284 2.20 15.90 1.92
C TYR A 284 3.36 16.06 0.91
N GLY A 285 3.07 16.48 -0.31
CA GLY A 285 4.06 16.61 -1.38
C GLY A 285 4.65 18.01 -1.54
N GLY A 286 5.43 18.24 -2.61
CA GLY A 286 5.96 19.57 -2.93
C GLY A 286 4.88 20.64 -3.19
N PRO A 287 5.28 21.93 -3.26
CA PRO A 287 4.37 23.02 -3.64
C PRO A 287 3.83 22.81 -5.06
N THR A 288 2.52 23.02 -5.26
CA THR A 288 1.87 22.77 -6.56
C THR A 288 2.13 23.86 -7.58
N GLY A 289 2.52 25.06 -7.14
CA GLY A 289 2.56 26.27 -7.97
C GLY A 289 1.19 26.75 -8.45
N SER A 290 0.10 26.12 -7.99
CA SER A 290 -1.27 26.44 -8.39
C SER A 290 -1.99 27.22 -7.28
N THR A 291 -2.83 28.17 -7.68
CA THR A 291 -3.68 28.97 -6.78
C THR A 291 -5.04 28.31 -6.49
N TRP A 292 -5.43 27.29 -7.26
CA TRP A 292 -6.74 26.63 -7.17
C TRP A 292 -6.66 25.17 -6.74
N TRP A 293 -5.49 24.52 -6.88
CA TRP A 293 -5.29 23.11 -6.55
C TRP A 293 -4.24 22.88 -5.47
N GLY A 294 -4.58 22.01 -4.53
CA GLY A 294 -3.73 21.59 -3.42
C GLY A 294 -4.29 22.00 -2.07
N ILE A 295 -3.62 21.53 -1.03
CA ILE A 295 -3.96 21.82 0.37
C ILE A 295 -3.02 22.87 0.93
N THR A 296 -3.52 23.72 1.82
CA THR A 296 -2.68 24.57 2.63
C THR A 296 -2.14 23.77 3.82
N ILE A 297 -0.90 24.06 4.20
CA ILE A 297 -0.25 23.49 5.37
C ILE A 297 0.15 24.64 6.27
N ASP A 298 -0.29 24.59 7.51
CA ASP A 298 0.06 25.54 8.56
C ASP A 298 1.60 25.63 8.66
N PRO A 299 2.18 26.84 8.72
CA PRO A 299 3.62 27.05 8.81
C PRO A 299 4.34 26.17 9.84
N THR A 300 3.69 25.85 10.96
CA THR A 300 4.27 25.04 12.05
C THR A 300 4.45 23.56 11.69
N PHE A 301 3.66 23.04 10.74
CA PHE A 301 3.74 21.66 10.27
C PHE A 301 4.54 21.51 8.98
N ARG A 302 5.13 22.60 8.47
CA ARG A 302 5.85 22.55 7.20
C ARG A 302 7.17 21.79 7.32
N ILE A 303 7.43 20.94 6.32
CA ILE A 303 8.61 20.10 6.19
C ILE A 303 9.87 20.96 6.21
N ARG A 304 10.78 20.57 7.11
CA ARG A 304 12.15 21.08 7.18
C ARG A 304 13.11 19.92 7.32
N THR A 305 13.88 19.69 6.28
CA THR A 305 14.90 18.65 6.15
C THR A 305 16.18 19.26 5.56
N PRO A 306 17.34 18.60 5.66
CA PRO A 306 18.57 19.10 5.03
C PRO A 306 18.46 19.28 3.52
N SER A 307 17.59 18.50 2.86
CA SER A 307 17.37 18.55 1.41
C SER A 307 16.27 19.53 0.99
N VAL A 308 15.26 19.76 1.83
CA VAL A 308 14.07 20.56 1.50
C VAL A 308 13.58 21.36 2.71
N ASP A 309 13.37 22.66 2.53
CA ASP A 309 12.85 23.57 3.56
C ASP A 309 11.66 24.38 3.01
N PHE A 310 10.46 24.13 3.53
CA PHE A 310 9.23 24.86 3.19
C PHE A 310 8.81 25.85 4.29
N THR A 311 9.65 26.07 5.30
CA THR A 311 9.35 26.96 6.43
C THR A 311 9.66 28.43 6.14
N ASP A 312 10.39 28.72 5.06
CA ASP A 312 10.62 30.08 4.57
C ASP A 312 9.31 30.69 4.02
N LEU A 313 8.69 31.57 4.80
CA LEU A 313 7.43 32.22 4.45
C LEU A 313 7.56 33.31 3.38
N GLN A 314 8.77 33.81 3.11
CA GLN A 314 8.97 34.73 1.98
C GLN A 314 8.92 33.97 0.66
N ARG A 315 9.55 32.80 0.63
CA ARG A 315 9.53 31.91 -0.56
C ARG A 315 8.22 31.16 -0.70
N TYR A 316 7.63 30.73 0.41
CA TYR A 316 6.39 29.97 0.46
C TYR A 316 5.40 30.69 1.38
N PRO A 317 4.60 31.64 0.88
CA PRO A 317 3.58 32.32 1.68
C PRO A 317 2.62 31.36 2.39
N PRO A 318 1.92 31.78 3.46
CA PRO A 318 0.94 30.94 4.18
C PRO A 318 -0.08 30.24 3.26
N GLU A 319 -0.49 30.92 2.18
CA GLU A 319 -1.45 30.40 1.19
C GLU A 319 -0.86 29.47 0.14
N THR A 320 0.43 29.13 0.26
CA THR A 320 1.08 28.15 -0.62
C THR A 320 0.34 26.83 -0.54
N ARG A 321 -0.02 26.32 -1.72
CA ARG A 321 -0.68 25.01 -1.85
C ARG A 321 0.33 23.92 -2.12
N PHE A 322 0.15 22.80 -1.43
CA PHE A 322 0.98 21.60 -1.53
C PHE A 322 0.19 20.45 -2.13
N HIS A 323 0.90 19.52 -2.78
CA HIS A 323 0.29 18.32 -3.35
C HIS A 323 -0.33 17.45 -2.25
N PRO A 324 -1.65 17.16 -2.28
CA PRO A 324 -2.30 16.29 -1.32
C PRO A 324 -2.02 14.82 -1.65
N THR A 325 -0.79 14.37 -1.39
CA THR A 325 -0.35 12.97 -1.57
C THR A 325 -1.25 11.98 -0.82
N PHE A 326 -1.75 12.36 0.38
CA PHE A 326 -2.71 11.55 1.12
C PHE A 326 -3.95 11.23 0.29
N PHE A 327 -4.46 12.20 -0.49
CA PHE A 327 -5.62 12.05 -1.35
C PHE A 327 -5.29 11.17 -2.55
N TYR A 328 -4.09 11.35 -3.15
CA TYR A 328 -3.62 10.52 -4.26
C TYR A 328 -3.52 9.05 -3.86
N GLU A 329 -2.89 8.78 -2.71
CA GLU A 329 -2.81 7.43 -2.13
C GLU A 329 -4.19 6.91 -1.72
N SER A 330 -5.07 7.76 -1.17
CA SER A 330 -6.43 7.38 -0.80
C SER A 330 -7.24 6.90 -2.01
N VAL A 331 -7.22 7.66 -3.10
CA VAL A 331 -7.93 7.33 -4.34
C VAL A 331 -7.33 6.09 -4.99
N TRP A 332 -6.00 5.99 -5.09
CA TRP A 332 -5.33 4.82 -5.65
C TRP A 332 -5.71 3.53 -4.91
N ASN A 333 -5.70 3.58 -3.58
CA ASN A 333 -6.07 2.42 -2.76
C ASN A 333 -7.56 2.11 -2.85
N PHE A 334 -8.43 3.12 -2.95
CA PHE A 334 -9.87 2.89 -3.15
C PHE A 334 -10.18 2.22 -4.50
N ILE A 335 -9.54 2.69 -5.58
CA ILE A 335 -9.64 2.07 -6.91
C ILE A 335 -9.13 0.62 -6.84
N GLY A 336 -8.00 0.39 -6.16
CA GLY A 336 -7.47 -0.95 -5.94
C GLY A 336 -8.43 -1.86 -5.18
N PHE A 337 -9.08 -1.35 -4.13
CA PHE A 337 -10.12 -2.08 -3.39
C PHE A 337 -11.26 -2.50 -4.31
N ILE A 338 -11.81 -1.57 -5.11
CA ILE A 338 -12.87 -1.88 -6.08
C ILE A 338 -12.38 -2.92 -7.09
N GLY A 339 -11.17 -2.75 -7.62
CA GLY A 339 -10.56 -3.68 -8.57
C GLY A 339 -10.40 -5.09 -8.01
N LEU A 340 -9.83 -5.22 -6.80
CA LEU A 340 -9.66 -6.50 -6.12
C LEU A 340 -11.01 -7.14 -5.79
N MET A 341 -11.99 -6.39 -5.28
CA MET A 341 -13.34 -6.92 -5.04
C MET A 341 -14.00 -7.38 -6.33
N GLY A 342 -13.85 -6.62 -7.42
CA GLY A 342 -14.33 -7.00 -8.75
C GLY A 342 -13.70 -8.30 -9.24
N ILE A 343 -12.38 -8.45 -9.08
CA ILE A 343 -11.65 -9.67 -9.45
C ILE A 343 -12.09 -10.85 -8.58
N ALA A 344 -12.19 -10.66 -7.27
CA ALA A 344 -12.62 -11.67 -6.30
C ALA A 344 -13.99 -12.26 -6.64
N ARG A 345 -14.91 -11.42 -7.15
CA ARG A 345 -16.26 -11.82 -7.59
C ARG A 345 -16.26 -12.41 -8.99
N ARG A 346 -15.59 -11.77 -9.96
CA ARG A 346 -15.65 -12.13 -11.39
C ARG A 346 -14.89 -13.41 -11.74
N PHE A 347 -13.80 -13.69 -11.01
CA PHE A 347 -12.87 -14.77 -11.30
C PHE A 347 -12.74 -15.77 -10.15
N GLN A 348 -13.75 -15.85 -9.27
CA GLN A 348 -13.73 -16.72 -8.09
C GLN A 348 -13.29 -18.17 -8.38
N ASP A 349 -13.72 -18.74 -9.51
CA ASP A 349 -13.41 -20.13 -9.88
C ASP A 349 -11.99 -20.33 -10.41
N ARG A 350 -11.29 -19.24 -10.74
CA ARG A 350 -9.92 -19.25 -11.26
C ARG A 350 -8.90 -18.86 -10.20
N LEU A 351 -9.31 -18.14 -9.17
CA LEU A 351 -8.42 -17.66 -8.12
C LEU A 351 -7.91 -18.80 -7.25
N ARG A 352 -6.60 -18.80 -7.01
CA ARG A 352 -5.91 -19.71 -6.10
C ARG A 352 -5.52 -18.97 -4.83
N ASP A 353 -5.38 -19.71 -3.75
CA ASP A 353 -4.90 -19.14 -2.50
C ASP A 353 -3.55 -18.42 -2.69
N GLY A 354 -3.45 -17.19 -2.24
CA GLY A 354 -2.31 -16.28 -2.39
C GLY A 354 -2.40 -15.33 -3.57
N ASP A 355 -3.34 -15.52 -4.52
CA ASP A 355 -3.45 -14.64 -5.68
C ASP A 355 -3.89 -13.23 -5.29
N MET A 356 -4.85 -13.11 -4.36
CA MET A 356 -5.39 -11.81 -3.95
C MET A 356 -4.34 -10.99 -3.20
N MET A 357 -3.61 -11.62 -2.28
CA MET A 357 -2.51 -10.95 -1.57
C MET A 357 -1.37 -10.58 -2.53
N ALA A 358 -1.07 -11.43 -3.53
CA ALA A 358 -0.07 -11.12 -4.55
C ALA A 358 -0.48 -9.90 -5.41
N MET A 359 -1.74 -9.84 -5.85
CA MET A 359 -2.27 -8.69 -6.58
C MET A 359 -2.26 -7.42 -5.72
N TYR A 360 -2.54 -7.54 -4.42
CA TYR A 360 -2.40 -6.42 -3.48
C TYR A 360 -0.96 -5.88 -3.43
N PHE A 361 0.06 -6.75 -3.31
CA PHE A 361 1.45 -6.30 -3.28
C PHE A 361 1.87 -5.58 -4.56
N ILE A 362 1.43 -6.08 -5.72
CA ILE A 362 1.69 -5.43 -7.01
C ILE A 362 1.00 -4.06 -7.03
N TRP A 363 -0.31 -4.01 -6.75
CA TRP A 363 -1.10 -2.79 -6.80
C TRP A 363 -0.57 -1.70 -5.87
N TYR A 364 -0.35 -2.06 -4.60
CA TYR A 364 0.16 -1.15 -3.59
C TYR A 364 1.58 -0.70 -3.91
N GLY A 365 2.45 -1.62 -4.36
CA GLY A 365 3.82 -1.30 -4.73
C GLY A 365 3.91 -0.30 -5.89
N LEU A 366 3.03 -0.42 -6.89
CA LEU A 366 2.94 0.52 -8.01
C LEU A 366 2.53 1.92 -7.52
N GLY A 367 1.44 2.01 -6.75
CA GLY A 367 0.97 3.29 -6.21
C GLY A 367 1.98 3.95 -5.29
N ARG A 368 2.60 3.16 -4.41
CA ARG A 368 3.60 3.66 -3.46
C ARG A 368 4.85 4.16 -4.19
N SER A 369 5.32 3.45 -5.22
CA SER A 369 6.46 3.90 -6.03
C SER A 369 6.14 5.20 -6.77
N TRP A 370 4.95 5.31 -7.37
CA TRP A 370 4.51 6.51 -8.07
C TRP A 370 4.45 7.73 -7.15
N VAL A 371 3.84 7.61 -5.97
CA VAL A 371 3.74 8.74 -5.02
C VAL A 371 5.10 9.13 -4.46
N GLU A 372 5.91 8.15 -4.10
CA GLU A 372 7.22 8.40 -3.48
C GLU A 372 8.20 9.06 -4.46
N LEU A 373 8.24 8.62 -5.71
CA LEU A 373 9.19 9.14 -6.70
C LEU A 373 8.82 10.53 -7.22
N LEU A 374 7.53 10.83 -7.33
CA LEU A 374 7.08 12.07 -7.98
C LEU A 374 6.74 13.19 -7.01
N PHE A 375 6.28 12.87 -5.80
CA PHE A 375 5.69 13.88 -4.92
C PHE A 375 6.38 14.02 -3.58
N ARG A 376 7.08 12.99 -3.08
CA ARG A 376 7.63 12.99 -1.70
C ARG A 376 9.03 13.60 -1.63
N PRO A 377 9.18 14.80 -1.04
CA PRO A 377 10.46 15.50 -0.99
C PRO A 377 11.36 15.07 0.17
N ASP A 378 10.77 14.45 1.20
CA ASP A 378 11.36 14.14 2.51
C ASP A 378 11.56 12.63 2.73
N ALA A 379 11.42 11.83 1.68
CA ALA A 379 11.50 10.39 1.77
C ALA A 379 12.87 9.94 2.28
N TRP A 380 12.87 9.02 3.25
CA TRP A 380 14.10 8.38 3.68
C TRP A 380 14.64 7.49 2.56
N THR A 381 15.86 7.78 2.10
CA THR A 381 16.51 7.09 0.99
C THR A 381 17.50 6.04 1.47
N PHE A 382 17.59 4.95 0.71
CA PHE A 382 18.67 3.98 0.81
C PHE A 382 19.38 3.94 -0.54
N GLY A 383 20.60 4.51 -0.59
CA GLY A 383 21.28 4.81 -1.85
C GLY A 383 20.56 5.93 -2.61
N ALA A 384 20.34 5.73 -3.91
CA ALA A 384 19.74 6.73 -4.78
C ALA A 384 18.21 6.75 -4.76
N LEU A 385 17.56 5.75 -4.16
CA LEU A 385 16.11 5.60 -4.18
C LEU A 385 15.51 5.65 -2.77
N PRO A 386 14.27 6.18 -2.62
CA PRO A 386 13.51 6.06 -1.40
C PRO A 386 13.37 4.60 -0.93
N THR A 387 13.49 4.35 0.37
CA THR A 387 13.36 3.00 0.94
C THR A 387 12.00 2.37 0.62
N ALA A 388 10.94 3.18 0.58
CA ALA A 388 9.63 2.71 0.20
C ALA A 388 9.58 2.16 -1.24
N VAL A 389 10.39 2.68 -2.17
CA VAL A 389 10.48 2.18 -3.55
C VAL A 389 11.15 0.81 -3.57
N TRP A 390 12.22 0.61 -2.79
CA TRP A 390 12.86 -0.71 -2.66
C TRP A 390 11.88 -1.78 -2.15
N ILE A 391 11.11 -1.45 -1.10
CA ILE A 391 10.11 -2.35 -0.54
C ILE A 391 9.00 -2.63 -1.56
N SER A 392 8.53 -1.60 -2.27
CA SER A 392 7.53 -1.74 -3.33
C SER A 392 7.99 -2.64 -4.45
N LEU A 393 9.23 -2.50 -4.92
CA LEU A 393 9.81 -3.36 -5.96
C LEU A 393 9.88 -4.81 -5.49
N GLY A 394 10.35 -5.04 -4.25
CA GLY A 394 10.35 -6.37 -3.64
C GLY A 394 8.94 -6.98 -3.57
N GLY A 395 7.95 -6.18 -3.16
CA GLY A 395 6.55 -6.59 -3.13
C GLY A 395 5.97 -6.93 -4.51
N ILE A 396 6.27 -6.13 -5.53
CA ILE A 396 5.85 -6.38 -6.92
C ILE A 396 6.46 -7.68 -7.43
N VAL A 397 7.77 -7.87 -7.25
CA VAL A 397 8.47 -9.09 -7.69
C VAL A 397 7.92 -10.31 -6.99
N LEU A 398 7.72 -10.23 -5.66
CA LEU A 398 7.13 -11.32 -4.88
C LEU A 398 5.71 -11.64 -5.35
N GLY A 399 4.87 -10.63 -5.55
CA GLY A 399 3.50 -10.82 -6.04
C GLY A 399 3.48 -11.47 -7.43
N ALA A 400 4.32 -10.98 -8.35
CA ALA A 400 4.42 -11.54 -9.70
C ALA A 400 4.90 -13.00 -9.66
N ALA A 401 5.91 -13.31 -8.84
CA ALA A 401 6.41 -14.67 -8.67
C ALA A 401 5.34 -15.62 -8.09
N VAL A 402 4.54 -15.15 -7.12
CA VAL A 402 3.43 -15.94 -6.54
C VAL A 402 2.36 -16.22 -7.59
N LEU A 403 1.95 -15.23 -8.38
CA LEU A 403 0.97 -15.42 -9.46
C LEU A 403 1.49 -16.37 -10.53
N LEU A 404 2.75 -16.22 -10.94
CA LEU A 404 3.40 -17.08 -11.92
C LEU A 404 3.46 -18.54 -11.43
N ALA A 405 3.93 -18.75 -10.20
CA ALA A 405 3.98 -20.07 -9.58
C ALA A 405 2.59 -20.67 -9.40
N ASN A 406 1.60 -19.85 -9.08
CA ASN A 406 0.23 -20.31 -8.93
C ASN A 406 -0.42 -20.70 -10.25
N HIS A 407 -0.14 -20.05 -11.39
CA HIS A 407 -0.90 -20.28 -12.64
C HIS A 407 -0.14 -21.01 -13.73
N ILE A 408 1.20 -21.05 -13.68
CA ILE A 408 2.01 -21.75 -14.69
C ILE A 408 2.51 -23.09 -14.14
N VAL A 409 2.99 -23.10 -12.89
CA VAL A 409 3.69 -24.28 -12.34
C VAL A 409 2.71 -25.32 -11.78
N ARG A 410 1.57 -24.89 -11.26
CA ARG A 410 0.60 -25.79 -10.61
C ARG A 410 -0.45 -26.29 -11.60
N PRO A 411 -0.82 -27.59 -11.56
CA PRO A 411 -1.80 -28.17 -12.48
C PRO A 411 -3.14 -27.43 -12.45
N PRO A 412 -3.94 -27.48 -13.54
CA PRO A 412 -5.26 -26.84 -13.61
C PRO A 412 -6.14 -27.20 -12.41
N LEU A 413 -6.98 -26.26 -11.96
CA LEU A 413 -7.94 -26.56 -10.90
C LEU A 413 -8.83 -27.70 -11.38
N ALA A 414 -8.96 -28.75 -10.59
CA ALA A 414 -9.92 -29.81 -10.89
C ALA A 414 -11.32 -29.17 -10.97
N PRO A 415 -12.17 -29.56 -11.94
CA PRO A 415 -13.54 -29.08 -12.00
C PRO A 415 -14.20 -29.30 -10.64
N GLN A 416 -14.70 -28.24 -10.00
CA GLN A 416 -15.49 -28.40 -8.79
C GLN A 416 -16.67 -29.30 -9.19
N ARG A 417 -16.73 -30.53 -8.65
CA ARG A 417 -17.90 -31.37 -8.82
C ARG A 417 -19.06 -30.57 -8.26
N ALA A 418 -20.00 -30.21 -9.12
CA ALA A 418 -21.24 -29.59 -8.70
C ALA A 418 -21.83 -30.51 -7.62
N THR A 419 -21.75 -30.11 -6.36
CA THR A 419 -22.51 -30.72 -5.29
C THR A 419 -23.96 -30.42 -5.63
N SER A 420 -24.61 -31.41 -6.23
CA SER A 420 -26.05 -31.46 -6.43
C SER A 420 -26.71 -31.30 -5.07
N ALA A 421 -27.26 -30.11 -4.84
CA ALA A 421 -28.21 -29.84 -3.77
C ALA A 421 -29.62 -30.25 -4.23
#